data_AF-A0A3D2NEV4-F1
#
_entry.id   AF-A0A3D2NEV4-F1
#
_cell.length_a   1.000
_cell.length_b   1.000
_cell.length_c   1.000
_cell.angle_alpha   90.00
_cell.angle_beta   90.00
_cell.angle_gamma   90.00
#
_symmetry.space_group_name_H-M   'P 1'
#
loop_
_entity.id
_entity.type
_entity.pdbx_description
1 polymer ?
#
loop_
_entity_poly.entity_id
_entity_poly.type
_entity_poly.pdbx_seq_one_letter_code
_entity_poly.pdbx_strand_id
1 'polypeptide(L)'
;VTGTMLVRAMKEDGVDIWGDGSTYKGNDIERFYRYGLLANPALRIYKPWLDADFVTELGGRTEMSEWLVAHGFPYRDSVEKAYSTDANIWGAT
;
A
#
# COMPACT_ATOMS: atom_id res chain seq x y z
N VAL A 1 -4.31 -1.88 -14.76
CA VAL A 1 -5.46 -2.83 -14.69
C VAL A 1 -5.89 -3.06 -13.25
N THR A 2 -5.02 -3.54 -12.35
CA THR A 2 -5.38 -3.83 -10.94
C THR A 2 -5.96 -2.63 -10.17
N GLY A 3 -5.31 -1.45 -10.21
CA GLY A 3 -5.78 -0.27 -9.48
C GLY A 3 -7.20 0.18 -9.87
N THR A 4 -7.58 0.04 -11.14
CA THR A 4 -8.94 0.37 -11.61
C THR A 4 -9.98 -0.57 -11.01
N MET A 5 -9.69 -1.86 -10.91
CA MET A 5 -10.63 -2.83 -10.35
C MET A 5 -10.79 -2.65 -8.83
N LEU A 6 -9.69 -2.48 -8.11
CA LEU A 6 -9.73 -2.24 -6.66
C LEU A 6 -10.53 -0.98 -6.32
N VAL A 7 -10.28 0.13 -7.01
CA VAL A 7 -11.01 1.39 -6.73
C VAL A 7 -12.48 1.30 -7.12
N ARG A 8 -12.84 0.52 -8.15
CA ARG A 8 -14.27 0.27 -8.46
C ARG A 8 -14.96 -0.52 -7.35
N ALA A 9 -14.33 -1.58 -6.84
CA ALA A 9 -14.87 -2.35 -5.73
C ALA A 9 -15.02 -1.48 -4.47
N MET A 10 -13.99 -0.68 -4.14
CA MET A 10 -14.07 0.29 -3.04
C MET A 10 -15.27 1.24 -3.20
N LYS A 11 -15.49 1.76 -4.41
CA LYS A 11 -16.61 2.64 -4.70
C LYS A 11 -17.97 1.95 -4.56
N GLU A 12 -18.07 0.68 -4.98
CA GLU A 12 -19.29 -0.13 -4.80
C GLU A 12 -19.63 -0.31 -3.31
N ASP A 13 -18.62 -0.36 -2.46
CA ASP A 13 -18.77 -0.40 -0.99
C ASP A 13 -18.88 1.00 -0.34
N GLY A 14 -18.96 2.07 -1.12
CA GLY A 14 -19.06 3.45 -0.62
C GLY A 14 -17.76 4.00 0.00
N VAL A 15 -16.61 3.41 -0.34
CA VAL A 15 -15.29 3.82 0.15
C VAL A 15 -14.60 4.74 -0.84
N ASP A 16 -14.48 6.02 -0.48
CA ASP A 16 -13.84 7.07 -1.30
C ASP A 16 -12.41 7.43 -0.85
N ILE A 17 -11.84 6.73 0.13
CA ILE A 17 -10.46 6.96 0.59
C ILE A 17 -9.62 5.69 0.41
N TRP A 18 -8.51 5.80 -0.33
CA TRP A 18 -7.53 4.74 -0.47
C TRP A 18 -6.25 5.05 0.30
N GLY A 19 -5.94 4.24 1.31
CA GLY A 19 -4.61 4.21 1.93
C GLY A 19 -3.61 3.50 1.02
N ASP A 20 -2.88 4.26 0.21
CA ASP A 20 -1.97 3.72 -0.80
C ASP A 20 -0.50 3.87 -0.36
N GLY A 21 0.12 2.74 -0.04
CA GLY A 21 1.50 2.64 0.42
C GLY A 21 2.59 2.77 -0.65
N SER A 22 2.26 2.98 -1.93
CA SER A 22 3.27 3.16 -2.98
C SER A 22 4.30 4.24 -2.60
N THR A 23 5.59 3.95 -2.74
CA THR A 23 6.66 4.86 -2.31
C THR A 23 6.78 6.09 -3.20
N TYR A 24 7.27 7.20 -2.64
CA TYR A 24 7.40 8.49 -3.34
C TYR A 24 8.40 8.50 -4.52
N LYS A 25 9.29 7.49 -4.59
CA LYS A 25 10.30 7.34 -5.66
C LYS A 25 9.93 6.28 -6.70
N GLY A 26 8.89 5.49 -6.45
CA GLY A 26 8.49 4.39 -7.32
C GLY A 26 7.56 4.85 -8.44
N ASN A 27 7.43 4.04 -9.49
CA ASN A 27 6.50 4.33 -10.59
C ASN A 27 5.03 4.13 -10.20
N ASP A 28 4.77 3.29 -9.20
CA ASP A 28 3.40 2.88 -8.87
C ASP A 28 2.57 4.00 -8.23
N ILE A 29 3.21 4.99 -7.61
CA ILE A 29 2.51 6.17 -7.08
C ILE A 29 1.75 6.91 -8.18
N GLU A 30 2.37 7.12 -9.34
CA GLU A 30 1.73 7.82 -10.45
C GLU A 30 0.70 6.93 -11.16
N ARG A 31 1.02 5.63 -11.31
CA ARG A 31 0.13 4.65 -11.94
C ARG A 31 -1.19 4.54 -11.15
N PHE A 32 -1.09 4.32 -9.85
CA PHE A 32 -2.24 4.16 -8.98
C PHE A 32 -3.03 5.44 -8.79
N TYR A 33 -2.36 6.59 -8.67
CA TYR A 33 -3.01 7.89 -8.66
C TYR A 33 -3.89 8.10 -9.90
N ARG A 34 -3.32 7.90 -11.10
CA ARG A 34 -4.03 8.13 -12.36
C ARG A 34 -5.18 7.14 -12.55
N TYR A 35 -4.93 5.85 -12.37
CA TYR A 35 -5.98 4.83 -12.56
C TYR A 35 -7.07 4.89 -11.50
N GLY A 36 -6.73 5.29 -10.27
CA GLY A 36 -7.70 5.45 -9.20
C GLY A 36 -8.66 6.61 -9.47
N LEU A 37 -8.15 7.79 -9.82
CA LEU A 37 -9.00 8.95 -10.15
C LEU A 37 -9.86 8.73 -11.40
N LEU A 38 -9.35 7.98 -12.39
CA LEU A 38 -10.15 7.58 -13.56
C LEU A 38 -11.31 6.63 -13.18
N ALA A 39 -11.11 5.78 -12.18
CA ALA A 39 -12.12 4.83 -11.71
C ALA A 39 -13.15 5.48 -10.76
N ASN A 40 -12.68 6.39 -9.90
CA ASN A 40 -13.51 7.16 -8.98
C ASN A 40 -12.99 8.61 -8.92
N PRO A 41 -13.64 9.57 -9.59
CA PRO A 41 -13.23 10.98 -9.57
C PRO A 41 -13.28 11.63 -8.17
N ALA A 42 -14.04 11.06 -7.23
CA ALA A 42 -14.12 11.54 -5.84
C ALA A 42 -13.06 10.91 -4.93
N LEU A 43 -12.22 10.02 -5.45
CA LEU A 43 -11.21 9.30 -4.68
C LEU A 43 -10.22 10.27 -4.04
N ARG A 44 -10.05 10.12 -2.72
CA ARG A 44 -8.96 10.72 -1.96
C ARG A 44 -7.93 9.65 -1.64
N ILE A 45 -6.66 10.02 -1.66
CA ILE A 45 -5.57 9.06 -1.43
C ILE A 45 -4.82 9.47 -0.17
N TYR A 46 -4.86 8.61 0.84
CA TYR A 46 -4.06 8.73 2.05
C TYR A 46 -2.69 8.07 1.81
N LYS A 47 -1.61 8.80 2.09
CA LYS A 47 -0.23 8.32 2.00
C LYS A 47 0.33 8.17 3.41
N PRO A 48 0.44 6.95 3.96
CA PRO A 48 0.89 6.75 5.35
C PRO A 48 2.25 7.38 5.65
N TRP A 49 3.16 7.38 4.68
CA TRP A 49 4.49 7.98 4.83
C TRP A 49 4.50 9.53 4.86
N LEU A 50 3.36 10.20 4.66
CA LEU A 50 3.19 11.63 4.94
C LEU A 50 2.70 11.91 6.37
N ASP A 51 2.27 10.87 7.09
CA ASP A 51 1.75 10.96 8.44
C ASP A 51 2.87 10.72 9.46
N ALA A 52 3.17 11.73 10.28
CA ALA A 52 4.28 11.68 11.22
C ALA A 52 4.08 10.61 12.30
N ASP A 53 2.83 10.37 12.71
CA ASP A 53 2.53 9.36 13.72
C ASP A 53 2.78 7.97 13.14
N PHE A 54 2.33 7.73 11.90
CA PHE A 54 2.61 6.47 11.18
C PHE A 54 4.11 6.24 11.01
N VAL A 55 4.86 7.26 10.58
CA VAL A 55 6.32 7.11 10.38
C VAL A 55 7.04 6.84 11.70
N THR A 56 6.57 7.44 12.81
CA THR A 56 7.18 7.24 14.13
C THR A 56 6.94 5.84 14.67
N GLU A 57 5.75 5.27 14.45
CA GLU A 57 5.38 3.96 14.99
C GLU A 57 5.72 2.80 14.04
N LEU A 58 5.63 3.01 12.71
CA LEU A 58 5.65 1.98 11.67
C LEU A 58 6.61 2.29 10.52
N GLY A 59 7.62 3.13 10.73
CA GLY A 59 8.51 3.63 9.67
C GLY A 59 9.40 2.58 9.00
N GLY A 60 9.63 1.43 9.64
CA GLY A 60 10.47 0.36 9.11
C GLY A 60 9.85 -1.03 9.29
N ARG A 61 10.44 -2.02 8.61
CA ARG A 61 9.95 -3.42 8.62
C ARG A 61 10.07 -4.06 10.00
N THR A 62 11.11 -3.70 10.75
CA THR A 62 11.34 -4.20 12.11
C THR A 62 10.24 -3.70 13.04
N GLU A 63 10.00 -2.40 13.04
CA GLU A 63 8.98 -1.73 13.85
C GLU A 63 7.58 -2.27 13.51
N MET A 64 7.26 -2.41 12.22
CA MET A 64 5.99 -3.03 11.80
C MET A 64 5.83 -4.48 12.28
N SER A 65 6.91 -5.27 12.25
CA SER A 65 6.90 -6.65 12.73
C SER A 65 6.68 -6.71 14.24
N GLU A 66 7.39 -5.89 15.00
CA GLU A 66 7.26 -5.80 16.45
C GLU A 66 5.85 -5.34 16.85
N TRP A 67 5.29 -4.37 16.13
CA TRP A 67 3.94 -3.87 16.34
C TRP A 67 2.90 -4.99 16.18
N LEU A 68 2.97 -5.79 15.11
CA LEU A 68 2.04 -6.91 14.89
C LEU A 68 2.12 -7.95 16.01
N VAL A 69 3.33 -8.34 16.41
CA VAL A 69 3.56 -9.30 17.49
C VAL A 69 3.01 -8.77 18.82
N ALA A 70 3.26 -7.49 19.14
CA ALA A 70 2.76 -6.85 20.36
C ALA A 70 1.22 -6.82 20.44
N HIS A 71 0.54 -6.75 19.30
CA HIS A 71 -0.92 -6.75 19.20
C HIS A 71 -1.53 -8.15 19.01
N GLY A 72 -0.74 -9.23 19.17
CA GLY A 72 -1.22 -10.61 19.09
C GLY A 72 -1.46 -11.12 17.67
N PHE A 73 -0.95 -10.42 16.66
CA PHE A 73 -1.02 -10.87 15.27
C PHE A 73 0.27 -11.63 14.89
N PRO A 74 0.17 -12.92 14.54
CA PRO A 74 1.35 -13.68 14.14
C PRO A 74 1.89 -13.16 12.80
N TYR A 75 3.10 -12.59 12.83
CA TYR A 75 3.83 -12.17 11.63
C TYR A 75 5.04 -13.08 11.41
N ARG A 76 5.22 -13.54 10.17
CA ARG A 76 6.13 -14.66 9.84
C ARG A 76 7.19 -14.33 8.81
N ASP A 77 7.24 -13.08 8.33
CA ASP A 77 8.18 -12.70 7.29
C ASP A 77 9.61 -12.64 7.85
N SER A 78 10.52 -13.32 7.16
CA SER A 78 11.96 -13.25 7.44
C SER A 78 12.49 -11.83 7.24
N VAL A 79 13.32 -11.37 8.17
CA VAL A 79 13.93 -10.02 8.16
C VAL A 79 14.75 -9.74 6.89
N GLU A 80 15.36 -10.76 6.28
CA GLU A 80 16.27 -10.59 5.14
C GLU A 80 15.73 -11.23 3.85
N LYS A 81 15.43 -10.37 2.88
CA LYS A 81 15.65 -10.70 1.46
C LYS A 81 16.59 -9.62 0.92
N ALA A 82 17.60 -10.05 0.15
CA ALA A 82 18.62 -9.15 -0.41
C ALA A 82 18.07 -8.17 -1.47
N TYR A 83 16.83 -8.38 -1.91
CA TYR A 83 16.16 -7.56 -2.93
C TYR A 83 14.63 -7.67 -2.78
N SER A 84 13.93 -6.66 -3.27
CA SER A 84 12.46 -6.66 -3.37
C SER A 84 12.03 -7.42 -4.63
N THR A 85 10.88 -8.07 -4.59
CA THR A 85 10.28 -8.73 -5.76
C THR A 85 8.79 -8.40 -5.84
N ASP A 86 8.34 -7.92 -6.98
CA ASP A 86 6.93 -7.81 -7.37
C ASP A 86 6.64 -8.85 -8.45
N ALA A 87 5.47 -9.50 -8.38
CA ALA A 87 5.12 -10.56 -9.32
C ALA A 87 3.62 -10.59 -9.64
N ASN A 88 3.33 -10.97 -10.87
CA ASN A 88 1.98 -11.30 -11.33
C ASN A 88 2.06 -12.44 -12.35
N ILE A 89 0.92 -12.88 -12.90
CA ILE A 89 0.87 -14.02 -13.84
C ILE A 89 1.73 -13.82 -15.11
N TRP A 90 2.09 -12.57 -15.45
CA TRP A 90 2.90 -12.24 -16.61
C TRP A 90 4.40 -12.24 -16.35
N GLY A 91 4.84 -12.25 -15.08
CA GLY A 91 6.26 -12.24 -14.72
C GLY A 91 6.55 -11.74 -13.32
N ALA A 92 7.84 -11.73 -12.98
CA ALA A 92 8.37 -11.24 -11.71
C ALA A 92 9.55 -10.28 -11.97
N THR A 93 9.66 -9.24 -11.15
CA THR A 93 10.72 -8.24 -11.17
C THR A 93 11.20 -7.94 -9.76
#